data_AF-A0A956NGK2-F1
#
_entry.id   AF-A0A956NGK2-F1
#
_cell.length_a   1.000
_cell.length_b   1.000
_cell.length_c   1.000
_cell.angle_alpha   90.00
_cell.angle_beta   90.00
_cell.angle_gamma   90.00
#
_symmetry.space_group_name_H-M   'P 1'
#
loop_
_entity.id
_entity.type
_entity.pdbx_description
1 polymer ?
#
loop_
_entity_poly.entity_id
_entity_poly.type
_entity_poly.pdbx_seq_one_letter_code
_entity_poly.pdbx_strand_id
1 'polypeptide(L)'
;MAFNAMTRSPEFLLWEAGWYTQNQLAVEEMHTMIHEYWSGEQEGFRAAYTGLQDAERALVAARAHRDRQKFKMRGSARLFAEQLIQVGGGNPKSDVYTRYFEDGYGIYGRVTLERQLELAQSVLVCLDSEANETVKAAGEPFRAAVETARSALADYQAKEQVLADAKATMHAARIQWRGAYRKVAADLRSLHTDDPRYVSSFFLSPPRKKKGTGEVDVVVDAVDEGSNATA
;
A
#
# COMPACT_ATOMS: atom_id res chain seq x y z
N MET A 1 -42.43 -54.14 40.50
CA MET A 1 -43.02 -53.29 39.46
C MET A 1 -42.00 -53.17 38.34
N ALA A 2 -42.17 -53.90 37.25
CA ALA A 2 -41.29 -53.80 36.08
C ALA A 2 -41.62 -52.49 35.36
N PHE A 3 -40.66 -51.58 35.34
CA PHE A 3 -40.79 -50.29 34.65
C PHE A 3 -40.72 -50.56 33.14
N ASN A 4 -41.82 -50.31 32.44
CA ASN A 4 -41.95 -50.50 31.00
C ASN A 4 -40.99 -49.55 30.25
N ALA A 5 -39.81 -50.06 29.88
CA ALA A 5 -38.84 -49.34 29.06
C ALA A 5 -39.22 -49.27 27.56
N MET A 6 -40.34 -49.87 27.16
CA MET A 6 -40.77 -50.02 25.76
C MET A 6 -41.69 -48.92 25.22
N THR A 7 -41.94 -47.83 25.95
CA THR A 7 -42.83 -46.74 25.50
C THR A 7 -42.15 -45.39 25.26
N ARG A 8 -40.82 -45.30 25.44
CA ARG A 8 -40.07 -44.08 25.12
C ARG A 8 -39.74 -44.06 23.64
N SER A 9 -40.03 -42.95 22.96
CA SER A 9 -39.63 -42.80 21.55
C SER A 9 -38.11 -42.92 21.43
N PRO A 10 -37.58 -43.46 20.32
CA PRO A 10 -36.13 -43.56 20.10
C PRO A 10 -35.39 -42.23 20.30
N GLU A 11 -36.05 -41.11 19.96
CA GLU A 11 -35.57 -39.74 20.17
C GLU A 11 -35.40 -39.40 21.65
N PHE A 12 -36.34 -39.82 22.52
CA PHE A 12 -36.26 -39.60 23.95
C PHE A 12 -35.13 -40.42 24.60
N LEU A 13 -34.87 -41.64 24.09
CA LEU A 13 -33.77 -42.49 24.57
C LEU A 13 -32.39 -41.93 24.19
N LEU A 14 -32.25 -41.35 23.00
CA LEU A 14 -31.03 -40.65 22.57
C LEU A 14 -30.82 -39.34 23.34
N TRP A 15 -31.89 -38.66 23.73
CA TRP A 15 -31.83 -37.45 24.56
C TRP A 15 -31.41 -37.79 26.00
N GLU A 16 -31.98 -38.85 26.58
CA GLU A 16 -31.69 -39.31 27.94
C GLU A 16 -30.29 -39.96 28.07
N ALA A 17 -29.77 -40.55 26.98
CA ALA A 17 -28.39 -41.05 26.88
C ALA A 17 -27.33 -39.93 26.71
N GLY A 18 -27.72 -38.65 26.68
CA GLY A 18 -26.80 -37.51 26.54
C GLY A 18 -26.17 -37.36 25.15
N TRP A 19 -26.58 -38.18 24.17
CA TRP A 19 -26.02 -38.16 22.81
C TRP A 19 -26.40 -36.86 22.06
N TYR A 20 -27.62 -36.36 22.25
CA TYR A 20 -28.05 -35.09 21.63
C TYR A 20 -27.30 -33.88 22.21
N THR A 21 -27.05 -33.84 23.52
CA THR A 21 -26.33 -32.73 24.16
C THR A 21 -24.83 -32.75 23.84
N GLN A 22 -24.20 -33.94 23.76
CA GLN A 22 -22.82 -34.07 23.32
C GLN A 22 -22.63 -33.70 21.85
N ASN A 23 -23.54 -34.10 20.96
CA ASN A 23 -23.49 -33.72 19.55
C ASN A 23 -23.75 -32.22 19.36
N GLN A 24 -24.64 -31.60 20.14
CA GLN A 24 -24.84 -30.14 20.10
C GLN A 24 -23.60 -29.38 20.57
N LEU A 25 -22.99 -29.78 21.69
CA LEU A 25 -21.75 -29.17 22.18
C LEU A 25 -20.62 -29.28 21.17
N ALA A 26 -20.45 -30.44 20.53
CA ALA A 26 -19.44 -30.63 19.49
C ALA A 26 -19.67 -29.73 18.25
N VAL A 27 -20.93 -29.54 17.85
CA VAL A 27 -21.29 -28.63 16.75
C VAL A 27 -21.05 -27.16 17.14
N GLU A 28 -21.36 -26.75 18.37
CA GLU A 28 -21.09 -25.40 18.88
C GLU A 28 -19.59 -25.09 18.97
N GLU A 29 -18.77 -26.06 19.41
CA GLU A 29 -17.32 -25.97 19.40
C GLU A 29 -16.78 -25.81 17.97
N MET A 30 -17.26 -26.62 17.03
CA MET A 30 -16.89 -26.50 15.61
C MET A 30 -17.28 -25.14 15.02
N HIS A 31 -18.45 -24.60 15.37
CA HIS A 31 -18.86 -23.25 14.96
C HIS A 31 -17.90 -22.18 15.47
N THR A 32 -17.51 -22.27 16.74
CA THR A 32 -16.57 -21.33 17.36
C THR A 32 -15.23 -21.37 16.63
N MET A 33 -14.70 -22.58 16.40
CA MET A 33 -13.45 -22.75 15.67
C MET A 33 -13.50 -22.21 14.23
N ILE A 34 -14.61 -22.45 13.52
CA ILE A 34 -14.81 -21.94 12.15
C ILE A 34 -14.86 -20.40 12.17
N HIS A 35 -15.55 -19.81 13.14
CA HIS A 35 -15.68 -18.37 13.28
C HIS A 35 -14.34 -17.70 13.63
N GLU A 36 -13.59 -18.26 14.58
CA GLU A 36 -12.26 -17.76 14.96
C GLU A 36 -11.28 -17.83 13.78
N TYR A 37 -11.24 -18.97 13.10
CA TYR A 37 -10.41 -19.15 11.91
C TYR A 37 -10.77 -18.14 10.82
N TRP A 38 -12.06 -18.01 10.49
CA TRP A 38 -12.51 -17.06 9.47
C TRP A 38 -12.23 -15.61 9.84
N SER A 39 -12.43 -15.24 11.11
CA SER A 39 -12.16 -13.89 11.61
C SER A 39 -10.68 -13.54 11.49
N GLY A 40 -9.78 -14.44 11.86
CA GLY A 40 -8.33 -14.23 11.71
C GLY A 40 -7.92 -14.04 10.24
N GLU A 41 -8.52 -14.79 9.32
CA GLU A 41 -8.27 -14.64 7.88
C GLU A 41 -8.82 -13.32 7.31
N GLN A 42 -9.98 -12.86 7.81
CA GLN A 42 -10.51 -11.53 7.48
C GLN A 42 -9.61 -10.41 8.02
N GLU A 43 -9.12 -10.54 9.25
CA GLU A 43 -8.21 -9.57 9.86
C GLU A 43 -6.89 -9.48 9.10
N GLY A 44 -6.30 -10.63 8.75
CA GLY A 44 -5.08 -10.68 7.93
C GLY A 44 -5.26 -10.02 6.56
N PHE A 45 -6.39 -10.29 5.89
CA PHE A 45 -6.72 -9.65 4.62
C PHE A 45 -6.91 -8.12 4.76
N ARG A 46 -7.62 -7.67 5.80
CA ARG A 46 -7.80 -6.24 6.09
C ARG A 46 -6.47 -5.55 6.38
N ALA A 47 -5.59 -6.18 7.17
CA ALA A 47 -4.28 -5.63 7.48
C ALA A 47 -3.43 -5.47 6.20
N ALA A 48 -3.43 -6.47 5.31
CA ALA A 48 -2.74 -6.38 4.03
C ALA A 48 -3.31 -5.26 3.13
N TYR A 49 -4.64 -5.10 3.10
CA TYR A 49 -5.29 -4.04 2.35
C TYR A 49 -4.95 -2.64 2.89
N THR A 50 -5.00 -2.44 4.21
CA THR A 50 -4.59 -1.17 4.84
C THR A 50 -3.12 -0.87 4.57
N GLY A 51 -2.23 -1.86 4.67
CA GLY A 51 -0.82 -1.70 4.34
C GLY A 51 -0.58 -1.27 2.89
N LEU A 52 -1.37 -1.79 1.94
CA LEU A 52 -1.34 -1.35 0.55
C LEU A 52 -1.77 0.11 0.41
N GLN A 53 -2.89 0.51 1.02
CA GLN A 53 -3.38 1.89 0.98
C GLN A 53 -2.37 2.88 1.56
N ASP A 54 -1.73 2.53 2.67
CA ASP A 54 -0.72 3.38 3.30
C ASP A 54 0.55 3.49 2.45
N ALA A 55 0.98 2.40 1.79
CA ALA A 55 2.08 2.42 0.85
C ALA A 55 1.78 3.32 -0.38
N GLU A 56 0.55 3.27 -0.91
CA GLU A 56 0.13 4.16 -2.01
C GLU A 56 0.15 5.63 -1.60
N ARG A 57 -0.41 5.97 -0.42
CA ARG A 57 -0.37 7.32 0.13
C ARG A 57 1.06 7.81 0.32
N ALA A 58 1.93 6.97 0.87
CA ALA A 58 3.34 7.29 1.07
C ALA A 58 4.07 7.56 -0.25
N LEU A 59 3.82 6.74 -1.28
CA LEU A 59 4.41 6.95 -2.61
C LEU A 59 3.95 8.27 -3.25
N VAL A 60 2.67 8.61 -3.14
CA VAL A 60 2.12 9.88 -3.64
C VAL A 60 2.78 11.07 -2.94
N ALA A 61 2.93 11.01 -1.61
CA ALA A 61 3.61 12.05 -0.85
C ALA A 61 5.09 12.19 -1.25
N ALA A 62 5.81 11.07 -1.38
CA ALA A 62 7.21 11.05 -1.79
C ALA A 62 7.39 11.59 -3.22
N ARG A 63 6.47 11.26 -4.14
CA ARG A 63 6.46 11.81 -5.51
C ARG A 63 6.31 13.32 -5.51
N ALA A 64 5.36 13.85 -4.74
CA ALA A 64 5.16 15.30 -4.63
C ALA A 64 6.40 15.99 -4.02
N HIS A 65 7.03 15.37 -3.02
CA HIS A 65 8.27 15.87 -2.44
C HIS A 65 9.42 15.89 -3.46
N ARG A 66 9.63 14.79 -4.18
CA ARG A 66 10.62 14.67 -5.28
C ARG A 66 10.42 15.75 -6.33
N ASP A 67 9.18 15.94 -6.81
CA ASP A 67 8.88 16.93 -7.85
C ASP A 67 9.11 18.37 -7.36
N ARG A 68 8.84 18.65 -6.08
CA ARG A 68 9.18 19.94 -5.44
C ARG A 68 10.69 20.16 -5.38
N GLN A 69 11.49 19.16 -5.02
CA GLN A 69 12.95 19.31 -4.98
C GLN A 69 13.55 19.42 -6.39
N LYS A 70 13.00 18.70 -7.37
CA LYS A 70 13.35 18.87 -8.79
C LYS A 70 13.16 20.32 -9.24
N PHE A 71 12.04 20.94 -8.88
CA PHE A 71 11.78 22.35 -9.20
C PHE A 71 12.77 23.29 -8.51
N LYS A 72 13.05 23.08 -7.22
CA LYS A 72 14.02 23.90 -6.47
C LYS A 72 15.43 23.78 -7.04
N MET A 73 15.88 22.57 -7.38
CA MET A 73 17.17 22.33 -8.00
C MET A 73 17.29 23.06 -9.34
N ARG A 74 16.27 22.98 -10.21
CA ARG A 74 16.22 23.77 -11.46
C ARG A 74 16.32 25.28 -11.19
N GLY A 75 15.61 25.77 -10.18
CA GLY A 75 15.68 27.18 -9.76
C GLY A 75 17.09 27.58 -9.32
N SER A 76 17.75 26.76 -8.50
CA SER A 76 19.12 27.01 -8.06
C SER A 76 20.14 26.93 -9.20
N ALA A 77 19.97 26.01 -10.15
CA ALA A 77 20.82 25.91 -11.34
C ALA A 77 20.72 27.18 -12.20
N ARG A 78 19.51 27.71 -12.36
CA ARG A 78 19.27 28.98 -13.06
C ARG A 78 19.94 30.15 -12.34
N LEU A 79 19.77 30.27 -11.02
CA LEU A 79 20.41 31.35 -10.25
C LEU A 79 21.94 31.27 -10.34
N PHE A 80 22.50 30.07 -10.24
CA PHE A 80 23.93 29.85 -10.39
C PHE A 80 24.41 30.23 -11.80
N ALA A 81 23.69 29.81 -12.84
CA ALA A 81 23.95 30.22 -14.22
C ALA A 81 23.93 31.74 -14.41
N GLU A 82 22.94 32.45 -13.85
CA GLU A 82 22.84 33.91 -13.90
C GLU A 82 24.03 34.59 -13.22
N GLN A 83 24.50 34.05 -12.09
CA GLN A 83 25.71 34.55 -11.40
C GLN A 83 26.98 34.31 -12.23
N LEU A 84 27.14 33.13 -12.85
CA LEU A 84 28.27 32.86 -13.75
C LEU A 84 28.29 33.82 -14.94
N ILE A 85 27.12 34.15 -15.51
CA ILE A 85 27.00 35.14 -16.59
C ILE A 85 27.46 36.51 -16.12
N GLN A 86 27.09 36.94 -14.91
CA GLN A 86 27.54 38.21 -14.35
C GLN A 86 29.06 38.23 -14.13
N VAL A 87 29.64 37.16 -13.57
CA VAL A 87 31.10 37.01 -13.41
C VAL A 87 31.81 37.04 -14.78
N GLY A 88 31.21 36.44 -15.80
CA GLY A 88 31.70 36.45 -17.19
C GLY A 88 31.41 37.73 -17.97
N GLY A 89 31.10 38.85 -17.31
CA GLY A 89 30.87 40.15 -17.96
C GLY A 89 29.54 40.28 -18.71
N GLY A 90 28.52 39.52 -18.31
CA GLY A 90 27.19 39.52 -18.94
C GLY A 90 27.07 38.66 -20.19
N ASN A 91 28.11 37.89 -20.54
CA ASN A 91 28.11 37.05 -21.74
C ASN A 91 27.74 35.59 -21.41
N PRO A 92 26.60 35.06 -21.90
CA PRO A 92 26.21 33.65 -21.73
C PRO A 92 27.04 32.68 -22.58
N LYS A 93 28.03 33.17 -23.32
CA LYS A 93 29.04 32.37 -24.02
C LYS A 93 30.45 32.55 -23.43
N SER A 94 30.56 33.15 -22.24
CA SER A 94 31.84 33.27 -21.55
C SER A 94 32.38 31.88 -21.19
N ASP A 95 33.72 31.73 -21.22
CA ASP A 95 34.41 30.48 -20.85
C ASP A 95 34.03 30.02 -19.44
N VAL A 96 33.80 30.99 -18.54
CA VAL A 96 33.34 30.74 -17.17
C VAL A 96 31.97 30.05 -17.17
N TYR A 97 31.01 30.51 -17.98
CA TYR A 97 29.68 29.90 -18.05
C TYR A 97 29.71 28.52 -18.73
N THR A 98 30.37 28.41 -19.89
CA THR A 98 30.38 27.18 -20.70
C THR A 98 31.11 26.04 -20.00
N ARG A 99 32.08 26.34 -19.12
CA ARG A 99 32.74 25.34 -18.25
C ARG A 99 31.77 24.57 -17.35
N TYR A 100 30.70 25.20 -16.89
CA TYR A 100 29.70 24.55 -16.03
C TYR A 100 28.46 24.11 -16.82
N PHE A 101 28.04 24.90 -17.79
CA PHE A 101 26.81 24.66 -18.55
C PHE A 101 27.11 24.62 -20.05
N GLU A 102 27.84 23.60 -20.49
CA GLU A 102 28.23 23.40 -21.90
C GLU A 102 27.01 23.41 -22.85
N ASP A 103 25.98 22.63 -22.53
CA ASP A 103 24.71 22.58 -23.27
C ASP A 103 23.71 23.67 -22.85
N GLY A 104 24.14 24.57 -21.95
CA GLY A 104 23.31 25.55 -21.29
C GLY A 104 22.38 24.97 -20.21
N TYR A 105 22.03 25.80 -19.22
CA TYR A 105 21.20 25.34 -18.09
C TYR A 105 19.77 24.92 -18.48
N GLY A 106 19.28 25.32 -19.67
CA GLY A 106 17.94 25.02 -20.16
C GLY A 106 17.64 23.52 -20.31
N ILE A 107 18.69 22.69 -20.46
CA ILE A 107 18.56 21.23 -20.55
C ILE A 107 17.90 20.62 -19.30
N TYR A 108 18.12 21.22 -18.13
CA TYR A 108 17.50 20.77 -16.88
C TYR A 108 15.98 20.83 -16.96
N GLY A 109 15.39 21.73 -17.75
CA GLY A 109 13.95 21.83 -17.95
C GLY A 109 13.32 20.62 -18.66
N ARG A 110 14.10 19.93 -19.51
CA ARG A 110 13.59 19.00 -20.53
C ARG A 110 13.81 17.52 -20.22
N VAL A 111 14.59 17.21 -19.18
CA VAL A 111 14.97 15.84 -18.82
C VAL A 111 14.34 15.36 -17.50
N THR A 112 14.47 14.07 -17.20
CA THR A 112 14.04 13.47 -15.92
C THR A 112 14.87 13.99 -14.74
N LEU A 113 14.53 13.63 -13.49
CA LEU A 113 15.30 14.10 -12.33
C LEU A 113 16.66 13.39 -12.27
N GLU A 114 16.68 12.09 -12.57
CA GLU A 114 17.87 11.24 -12.65
C GLU A 114 18.90 11.85 -13.60
N ARG A 115 18.47 12.18 -14.82
CA ARG A 115 19.35 12.82 -15.80
C ARG A 115 19.78 14.23 -15.37
N GLN A 116 18.93 14.98 -14.65
CA GLN A 116 19.35 16.27 -14.09
C GLN A 116 20.41 16.12 -13.02
N LEU A 117 20.33 15.08 -12.19
CA LEU A 117 21.31 14.80 -11.15
C LEU A 117 22.65 14.37 -11.74
N GLU A 118 22.65 13.62 -12.85
CA GLU A 118 23.85 13.31 -13.62
C GLU A 118 24.52 14.58 -14.18
N LEU A 119 23.73 15.47 -14.79
CA LEU A 119 24.22 16.76 -15.28
C LEU A 119 24.68 17.67 -14.13
N ALA A 120 23.99 17.63 -12.99
CA ALA A 120 24.39 18.39 -11.82
C ALA A 120 25.72 17.87 -11.26
N GLN A 121 25.96 16.56 -11.34
CA GLN A 121 27.20 15.96 -10.88
C GLN A 121 28.41 16.50 -11.64
N SER A 122 28.32 16.67 -12.97
CA SER A 122 29.43 17.27 -13.73
C SER A 122 29.71 18.72 -13.31
N VAL A 123 28.65 19.50 -13.06
CA VAL A 123 28.76 20.87 -12.53
C VAL A 123 29.45 20.87 -11.16
N LEU A 124 29.07 19.96 -10.26
CA LEU A 124 29.65 19.87 -8.93
C LEU A 124 31.13 19.46 -8.97
N VAL A 125 31.51 18.55 -9.86
CA VAL A 125 32.93 18.19 -10.07
C VAL A 125 33.73 19.40 -10.55
N CYS A 126 33.18 20.19 -11.47
CA CYS A 126 33.81 21.45 -11.88
C CYS A 126 33.95 22.43 -10.69
N LEU A 127 32.92 22.55 -9.86
CA LEU A 127 32.92 23.41 -8.67
C LEU A 127 33.95 22.97 -7.61
N ASP A 128 34.13 21.67 -7.40
CA ASP A 128 35.12 21.13 -6.46
C ASP A 128 36.56 21.51 -6.85
N SER A 129 36.82 21.64 -8.16
CA SER A 129 38.11 22.07 -8.70
C SER A 129 38.27 23.58 -8.89
N GLU A 130 37.25 24.37 -8.52
CA GLU A 130 37.27 25.81 -8.79
C GLU A 130 38.27 26.53 -7.89
N ALA A 131 38.96 27.55 -8.41
CA ALA A 131 39.88 28.39 -7.62
C ALA A 131 39.24 29.74 -7.25
N ASN A 132 38.26 30.19 -8.02
CA ASN A 132 37.55 31.44 -7.78
C ASN A 132 36.52 31.26 -6.65
N GLU A 133 36.82 31.82 -5.49
CA GLU A 133 35.96 31.78 -4.30
C GLU A 133 34.58 32.41 -4.51
N THR A 134 34.46 33.42 -5.38
CA THR A 134 33.16 34.02 -5.73
C THR A 134 32.28 33.00 -6.47
N VAL A 135 32.87 32.24 -7.39
CA VAL A 135 32.14 31.20 -8.14
C VAL A 135 31.79 30.01 -7.25
N LYS A 136 32.67 29.61 -6.33
CA LYS A 136 32.35 28.60 -5.31
C LYS A 136 31.16 29.02 -4.45
N ALA A 137 31.23 30.21 -3.87
CA ALA A 137 30.16 30.73 -3.01
C ALA A 137 28.82 30.83 -3.76
N ALA A 138 28.85 31.22 -5.04
CA ALA A 138 27.70 31.20 -5.94
C ALA A 138 27.12 29.79 -6.16
N GLY A 139 27.97 28.76 -6.19
CA GLY A 139 27.60 27.37 -6.41
C GLY A 139 27.03 26.63 -5.18
N GLU A 140 27.27 27.11 -3.96
CA GLU A 140 26.84 26.44 -2.72
C GLU A 140 25.32 26.21 -2.62
N PRO A 141 24.44 27.19 -2.95
CA PRO A 141 23.00 26.95 -2.97
C PRO A 141 22.58 25.86 -3.97
N PHE A 142 23.27 25.78 -5.12
CA PHE A 142 23.04 24.73 -6.11
C PHE A 142 23.48 23.36 -5.58
N ARG A 143 24.66 23.27 -4.95
CA ARG A 143 25.13 22.04 -4.28
C ARG A 143 24.12 21.52 -3.26
N ALA A 144 23.66 22.38 -2.36
CA ALA A 144 22.65 22.01 -1.36
C ALA A 144 21.34 21.52 -2.01
N ALA A 145 20.90 22.19 -3.08
CA ALA A 145 19.70 21.79 -3.82
C ALA A 145 19.85 20.44 -4.53
N VAL A 146 21.04 20.11 -5.03
CA VAL A 146 21.35 18.81 -5.65
C VAL A 146 21.29 17.70 -4.61
N GLU A 147 21.91 17.88 -3.43
CA GLU A 147 21.86 16.87 -2.36
C GLU A 147 20.43 16.60 -1.88
N THR A 148 19.64 17.65 -1.67
CA THR A 148 18.23 17.49 -1.27
C THR A 148 17.40 16.81 -2.37
N ALA A 149 17.68 17.07 -3.65
CA ALA A 149 17.02 16.40 -4.77
C ALA A 149 17.43 14.92 -4.88
N ARG A 150 18.70 14.57 -4.63
CA ARG A 150 19.14 13.15 -4.54
C ARG A 150 18.43 12.41 -3.41
N SER A 151 18.39 13.01 -2.22
CA SER A 151 17.71 12.40 -1.07
C SER A 151 16.22 12.18 -1.35
N ALA A 152 15.55 13.13 -1.99
CA ALA A 152 14.14 13.00 -2.35
C ALA A 152 13.89 11.94 -3.43
N LEU A 153 14.80 11.78 -4.38
CA LEU A 153 14.74 10.69 -5.37
C LEU A 153 14.90 9.32 -4.70
N ALA A 154 15.89 9.20 -3.80
CA ALA A 154 16.14 7.95 -3.07
C ALA A 154 14.93 7.55 -2.20
N ASP A 155 14.32 8.50 -1.49
CA ASP A 155 13.09 8.23 -0.71
C ASP A 155 11.94 7.80 -1.62
N TYR A 156 11.73 8.47 -2.76
CA TYR A 156 10.72 8.05 -3.74
C TYR A 156 10.93 6.61 -4.22
N GLN A 157 12.16 6.24 -4.59
CA GLN A 157 12.49 4.88 -5.03
C GLN A 157 12.29 3.85 -3.92
N ALA A 158 12.62 4.20 -2.66
CA ALA A 158 12.37 3.34 -1.52
C ALA A 158 10.87 3.12 -1.30
N LYS A 159 10.03 4.16 -1.43
CA LYS A 159 8.56 4.01 -1.34
C LYS A 159 7.97 3.21 -2.49
N GLU A 160 8.56 3.28 -3.68
CA GLU A 160 8.15 2.48 -4.83
C GLU A 160 8.37 0.99 -4.55
N GLN A 161 9.50 0.62 -3.93
CA GLN A 161 9.75 -0.74 -3.48
C GLN A 161 8.77 -1.20 -2.40
N VAL A 162 8.50 -0.36 -1.39
CA VAL A 162 7.51 -0.67 -0.34
C VAL A 162 6.12 -0.93 -0.94
N LEU A 163 5.71 -0.16 -1.96
CA LEU A 163 4.45 -0.41 -2.67
C LEU A 163 4.46 -1.74 -3.42
N ALA A 164 5.57 -2.10 -4.06
CA ALA A 164 5.70 -3.40 -4.73
C ALA A 164 5.54 -4.57 -3.74
N ASP A 165 6.19 -4.48 -2.59
CA ASP A 165 6.11 -5.50 -1.53
C ASP A 165 4.70 -5.58 -0.92
N ALA A 166 4.03 -4.43 -0.73
CA ALA A 166 2.65 -4.38 -0.26
C ALA A 166 1.67 -4.99 -1.26
N LYS A 167 1.87 -4.78 -2.58
CA LYS A 167 1.08 -5.42 -3.63
C LYS A 167 1.26 -6.94 -3.63
N ALA A 168 2.49 -7.42 -3.46
CA ALA A 168 2.76 -8.85 -3.36
C ALA A 168 2.08 -9.47 -2.12
N THR A 169 2.17 -8.78 -0.98
CA THR A 169 1.51 -9.18 0.27
C THR A 169 -0.01 -9.23 0.12
N MET A 170 -0.62 -8.20 -0.47
CA MET A 170 -2.06 -8.17 -0.73
C MET A 170 -2.51 -9.28 -1.69
N HIS A 171 -1.71 -9.58 -2.71
CA HIS A 171 -1.99 -10.68 -3.62
C HIS A 171 -1.96 -12.05 -2.89
N ALA A 172 -0.95 -12.28 -2.05
CA ALA A 172 -0.87 -13.48 -1.23
C ALA A 172 -2.06 -13.59 -0.25
N ALA A 173 -2.39 -12.50 0.44
CA ALA A 173 -3.54 -12.44 1.35
C ALA A 173 -4.86 -12.73 0.62
N ARG A 174 -5.03 -12.25 -0.62
CA ARG A 174 -6.21 -12.56 -1.45
C ARG A 174 -6.32 -14.04 -1.79
N ILE A 175 -5.21 -14.70 -2.09
CA ILE A 175 -5.19 -16.15 -2.36
C ILE A 175 -5.56 -16.90 -1.09
N GLN A 176 -4.95 -16.56 0.04
CA GLN A 176 -5.22 -17.19 1.34
C GLN A 176 -6.68 -17.03 1.75
N TRP A 177 -7.21 -15.80 1.66
CA TRP A 177 -8.61 -15.49 1.96
C TRP A 177 -9.58 -16.31 1.11
N ARG A 178 -9.31 -16.46 -0.20
CA ARG A 178 -10.12 -17.31 -1.10
C ARG A 178 -10.05 -18.79 -0.71
N GLY A 179 -8.89 -19.27 -0.31
CA GLY A 179 -8.70 -20.63 0.21
C GLY A 179 -9.50 -20.86 1.49
N ALA A 180 -9.38 -19.93 2.45
CA ALA A 180 -10.12 -19.95 3.70
C ALA A 180 -11.63 -19.92 3.47
N TYR A 181 -12.12 -19.04 2.58
CA TYR A 181 -13.53 -18.95 2.21
C TYR A 181 -14.07 -20.29 1.72
N ARG A 182 -13.36 -20.95 0.79
CA ARG A 182 -13.79 -22.26 0.25
C ARG A 182 -13.82 -23.34 1.32
N LYS A 183 -12.80 -23.37 2.19
CA LYS A 183 -12.73 -24.33 3.30
C LYS A 183 -13.89 -24.11 4.28
N VAL A 184 -14.06 -22.89 4.77
CA VAL A 184 -15.14 -22.52 5.69
C VAL A 184 -16.51 -22.81 5.09
N ALA A 185 -16.72 -22.50 3.80
CA ALA A 185 -17.98 -22.77 3.13
C ALA A 185 -18.25 -24.28 3.01
N ALA A 186 -17.21 -25.10 2.79
CA ALA A 186 -17.34 -26.56 2.76
C ALA A 186 -17.64 -27.12 4.16
N ASP A 187 -16.91 -26.67 5.19
CA ASP A 187 -17.10 -27.08 6.58
C ASP A 187 -18.53 -26.72 7.05
N LEU A 188 -19.00 -25.50 6.78
CA LEU A 188 -20.37 -25.07 7.11
C LEU A 188 -21.45 -25.85 6.34
N ARG A 189 -21.25 -26.20 5.06
CA ARG A 189 -22.20 -27.05 4.32
C ARG A 189 -22.26 -28.47 4.88
N SER A 190 -21.15 -28.99 5.40
CA SER A 190 -21.11 -30.30 6.03
C SER A 190 -21.85 -30.32 7.37
N LEU A 191 -21.84 -29.20 8.09
CA LEU A 191 -22.56 -29.03 9.37
C LEU A 191 -24.05 -28.68 9.17
N HIS A 192 -24.40 -27.95 8.11
CA HIS A 192 -25.74 -27.47 7.80
C HIS A 192 -26.26 -28.03 6.48
N THR A 193 -26.34 -29.35 6.36
CA THR A 193 -26.87 -30.02 5.16
C THR A 193 -28.33 -29.62 4.86
N ASP A 194 -29.09 -29.36 5.92
CA ASP A 194 -30.54 -29.08 5.83
C ASP A 194 -30.86 -27.58 5.76
N ASP A 195 -29.88 -26.71 6.03
CA ASP A 195 -30.02 -25.25 5.96
C ASP A 195 -28.89 -24.59 5.12
N PRO A 196 -28.98 -24.67 3.78
CA PRO A 196 -28.02 -24.01 2.90
C PRO A 196 -28.06 -22.48 2.99
N ARG A 197 -29.13 -21.88 3.56
CA ARG A 197 -29.23 -20.43 3.73
C ARG A 197 -28.29 -19.93 4.82
N TYR A 198 -28.10 -20.71 5.89
CA TYR A 198 -27.15 -20.39 6.95
C TYR A 198 -25.72 -20.20 6.42
N VAL A 199 -25.26 -21.09 5.54
CA VAL A 199 -23.92 -20.99 4.93
C VAL A 199 -23.77 -19.67 4.17
N SER A 200 -24.79 -19.25 3.43
CA SER A 200 -24.75 -18.01 2.66
C SER A 200 -24.76 -16.76 3.55
N SER A 201 -25.46 -16.79 4.68
CA SER A 201 -25.55 -15.65 5.59
C SER A 201 -24.35 -15.52 6.53
N PHE A 202 -23.60 -16.60 6.77
CA PHE A 202 -22.40 -16.59 7.63
C PHE A 202 -21.32 -15.61 7.14
N PHE A 203 -21.15 -15.49 5.82
CA PHE A 203 -20.15 -14.61 5.23
C PHE A 203 -20.61 -13.16 5.10
N LEU A 204 -21.91 -12.90 5.28
CA LEU A 204 -22.43 -11.54 5.32
C LEU A 204 -22.04 -10.92 6.66
N SER A 205 -21.69 -9.64 6.64
CA SER A 205 -21.48 -8.91 7.89
C SER A 205 -22.77 -9.04 8.73
N PRO A 206 -22.67 -9.39 10.03
CA PRO A 206 -23.85 -9.49 10.87
C PRO A 206 -24.63 -8.17 10.77
N PRO A 207 -25.96 -8.21 10.61
CA PRO A 207 -26.75 -6.99 10.49
C PRO A 207 -26.41 -6.10 11.68
N ARG A 208 -25.83 -4.92 11.40
CA ARG A 208 -25.46 -3.96 12.43
C ARG A 208 -26.69 -3.77 13.32
N LYS A 209 -26.64 -4.22 14.58
CA LYS A 209 -27.61 -3.77 15.58
C LYS A 209 -27.57 -2.25 15.49
N LYS A 210 -28.68 -1.60 15.15
CA LYS A 210 -28.79 -0.13 15.10
C LYS A 210 -28.40 0.43 16.48
N LYS A 211 -27.11 0.63 16.71
CA LYS A 211 -26.60 1.49 17.76
C LYS A 211 -26.71 2.88 17.16
N GLY A 212 -27.58 3.70 17.77
CA GLY A 212 -27.58 5.13 17.49
C GLY A 212 -26.15 5.68 17.61
N THR A 213 -25.90 6.75 16.86
CA THR A 213 -24.65 7.52 16.78
C THR A 213 -23.48 6.86 16.03
N GLY A 214 -23.44 7.09 14.71
CA GLY A 214 -22.48 8.04 14.15
C GLY A 214 -21.00 7.65 14.11
N GLU A 215 -20.65 6.46 13.64
CA GLU A 215 -19.28 6.21 13.17
C GLU A 215 -19.34 5.33 11.90
N VAL A 216 -18.81 5.89 10.79
CA VAL A 216 -18.84 5.25 9.47
C VAL A 216 -17.58 4.41 9.32
N ASP A 217 -17.67 3.15 9.76
CA ASP A 217 -16.70 2.14 9.37
C ASP A 217 -16.87 1.82 7.88
N VAL A 218 -15.77 1.97 7.13
CA VAL A 218 -15.65 1.66 5.70
C VAL A 218 -15.94 0.17 5.50
N VAL A 219 -17.08 -0.12 4.90
CA VAL A 219 -17.43 -1.45 4.41
C VAL A 219 -16.58 -1.69 3.17
N VAL A 220 -15.70 -2.70 3.22
CA VAL A 220 -15.17 -3.29 1.99
C VAL A 220 -16.31 -4.11 1.42
N ASP A 221 -17.19 -3.46 0.66
CA ASP A 221 -18.16 -4.18 -0.16
C ASP A 221 -17.35 -5.11 -1.06
N ALA A 222 -17.75 -6.38 -1.08
CA ALA A 222 -17.26 -7.31 -2.08
C ALA A 222 -17.49 -6.64 -3.43
N VAL A 223 -16.39 -6.34 -4.14
CA VAL A 223 -16.44 -5.78 -5.49
C VAL A 223 -17.30 -6.75 -6.31
N ASP A 224 -18.50 -6.28 -6.62
CA ASP A 224 -19.41 -6.91 -7.55
C ASP A 224 -18.69 -6.96 -8.91
N GLU A 225 -18.35 -8.17 -9.35
CA GLU A 225 -17.86 -8.41 -10.71
C GLU A 225 -19.03 -8.26 -11.68
N GLY A 226 -19.45 -7.02 -11.89
CA GLY A 226 -20.26 -6.62 -13.02
C GLY A 226 -19.48 -6.78 -14.31
N SER A 227 -19.76 -7.86 -15.03
CA SER A 227 -19.75 -7.94 -16.49
C SER A 227 -18.48 -7.47 -17.20
N ASN A 228 -17.57 -8.42 -17.45
CA ASN A 228 -16.85 -8.42 -18.73
C ASN A 228 -17.01 -9.79 -19.39
N ALA A 229 -18.23 -10.01 -19.90
CA ALA A 229 -18.50 -11.00 -20.92
C ALA A 229 -18.98 -10.26 -22.19
N THR A 230 -18.24 -10.50 -23.27
CA THR A 230 -18.58 -10.37 -24.70
C THR A 230 -18.49 -9.01 -25.42
N ALA A 231 -17.79 -9.10 -26.57
CA ALA A 231 -17.75 -8.28 -27.78
C ALA A 231 -16.82 -7.06 -27.82
#